data_AF-A0A9D2MT89-F1
#
_entry.id   AF-A0A9D2MT89-F1
#
_cell.length_a   1.000
_cell.length_b   1.000
_cell.length_c   1.000
_cell.angle_alpha   90.00
_cell.angle_beta   90.00
_cell.angle_gamma   90.00
#
_symmetry.space_group_name_H-M   'P 1'
#
loop_
_entity.id
_entity.type
_entity.pdbx_description
1 polymer ?
#
loop_
_entity_poly.entity_id
_entity_poly.type
_entity_poly.pdbx_seq_one_letter_code
_entity_poly.pdbx_strand_id
1 'polypeptide(L)' 'MLQKCLTTTICPVCFWENDPFITSDSESSDSNHGMTLKEAKSNFLQFGACEKEMLCHVRPPENDEKKMS' A
#
# COMPACT_ATOMS: atom_id res chain seq x y z
N MET A 1 7.90 1.37 -0.32
CA MET A 1 6.67 1.79 -1.04
C MET A 1 5.41 1.57 -0.21
N LEU A 2 5.21 0.42 0.46
CA LEU A 2 4.06 0.25 1.36
C LEU A 2 4.29 0.70 2.82
N GLN A 3 5.54 0.99 3.21
CA GLN A 3 5.91 1.21 4.62
C GLN A 3 6.81 2.44 4.85
N LYS A 4 6.93 3.31 3.83
CA LYS A 4 7.70 4.56 3.92
C LYS A 4 6.85 5.70 3.40
N CYS A 5 5.98 6.26 4.24
CA CYS A 5 5.48 7.61 4.03
C CYS A 5 5.07 8.18 5.39
N LEU A 6 5.97 8.96 6.02
CA LEU A 6 5.77 9.53 7.35
C LEU A 6 4.91 10.82 7.34
N THR A 7 4.18 11.09 6.25
CA THR A 7 3.42 12.34 6.08
C THR A 7 2.05 12.20 5.40
N THR A 8 1.70 11.03 4.86
CA THR A 8 0.36 10.74 4.31
C THR A 8 -0.13 9.41 4.85
N THR A 9 -1.34 9.36 5.42
CA THR A 9 -1.90 8.10 5.96
C THR A 9 -2.14 7.11 4.82
N ILE A 10 -2.40 7.57 3.60
CA ILE A 10 -2.60 6.74 2.39
C ILE A 10 -1.42 6.95 1.43
N CYS A 11 -0.78 5.86 1.02
CA CYS A 11 0.30 5.90 0.05
C CYS A 11 -0.23 6.25 -1.35
N PRO A 12 0.20 7.35 -2.00
CA PRO A 12 -0.33 7.76 -3.31
C PRO A 12 0.09 6.83 -4.46
N VAL A 13 1.09 5.98 -4.25
CA VAL A 13 1.61 5.06 -5.28
C VAL A 13 0.79 3.78 -5.36
N CYS A 14 0.24 3.33 -4.24
CA CYS A 14 -0.46 2.04 -4.17
C CYS A 14 -1.80 2.10 -3.45
N PHE A 15 -2.17 3.25 -2.88
CA PHE A 15 -3.40 3.49 -2.12
C PHE A 15 -3.57 2.69 -0.82
N TRP A 16 -2.49 2.10 -0.28
CA TRP A 16 -2.50 1.46 1.04
C TRP A 16 -2.55 2.50 2.16
N GLU A 17 -3.46 2.34 3.12
CA GLU A 17 -3.51 3.14 4.35
C GLU A 17 -2.63 2.53 5.44
N ASN A 18 -1.78 3.34 6.05
CA ASN A 18 -0.92 2.91 7.15
C ASN A 18 -1.75 2.61 8.40
N ASP A 19 -1.80 1.33 8.75
CA ASP A 19 -2.45 0.84 9.95
C ASP A 19 -1.42 0.66 11.08
N PRO A 20 -1.42 1.51 12.12
CA PRO A 20 -0.43 1.42 13.19
C PRO A 20 -0.71 0.27 14.18
N PHE A 21 -1.83 -0.43 14.05
CA PHE A 21 -2.24 -1.49 14.99
C PHE A 21 -1.84 -2.88 14.52
N ILE A 22 -1.57 -3.08 13.22
CA ILE A 22 -1.04 -4.34 12.72
C ILE A 22 0.45 -4.47 13.02
N THR A 23 0.87 -5.64 13.51
CA THR A 23 2.28 -5.90 13.86
C THR A 23 3.02 -6.77 12.86
N SER A 24 2.30 -7.32 11.87
CA SER A 24 2.85 -8.18 10.83
C SER A 24 2.12 -8.06 9.50
N ASP A 25 2.80 -8.46 8.42
CA ASP A 25 2.25 -8.41 7.07
C ASP A 25 1.02 -9.33 6.85
N SER A 26 0.79 -10.29 7.74
CA SER A 26 -0.27 -11.31 7.61
C SER A 26 -1.49 -11.00 8.48
N GLU A 27 -1.43 -9.95 9.28
CA GLU A 27 -2.60 -9.45 10.02
C GLU A 27 -3.51 -8.65 9.09
N SER A 28 -4.81 -8.82 9.24
CA SER A 28 -5.83 -8.05 8.55
C SER A 28 -5.84 -6.61 9.05
N SER A 29 -5.84 -5.64 8.15
CA SER A 29 -5.95 -4.22 8.49
C SER A 29 -7.39 -3.75 8.42
N ASP A 30 -7.92 -3.22 9.53
CA ASP A 30 -9.26 -2.62 9.56
C ASP A 30 -9.32 -1.36 8.67
N SER A 31 -8.21 -0.63 8.58
CA SER A 31 -8.08 0.55 7.72
C SER A 31 -8.14 0.20 6.22
N ASN A 32 -7.83 -1.04 5.84
CA ASN A 32 -7.78 -1.51 4.46
C ASN A 32 -8.82 -2.63 4.20
N HIS A 33 -10.02 -2.50 4.78
CA HIS A 33 -11.15 -3.41 4.54
C HIS A 33 -10.88 -4.88 4.90
N GLY A 34 -10.01 -5.12 5.90
CA GLY A 34 -9.61 -6.46 6.33
C GLY A 34 -8.51 -7.09 5.47
N MET A 35 -8.00 -6.39 4.45
CA MET A 35 -6.90 -6.87 3.62
C MET A 35 -5.59 -6.92 4.42
N THR A 36 -4.78 -7.94 4.17
CA THR A 36 -3.42 -8.04 4.73
C THR A 36 -2.42 -7.23 3.89
N LEU A 37 -1.36 -6.74 4.52
CA LEU A 37 -0.28 -6.06 3.79
C LEU A 37 0.42 -7.01 2.80
N LYS A 38 0.44 -8.32 3.07
CA LYS A 38 0.92 -9.35 2.14
C LYS A 38 0.08 -9.45 0.86
N GLU A 39 -1.24 -9.37 0.98
CA GLU A 39 -2.15 -9.33 -0.18
C GLU A 39 -1.96 -8.03 -0.95
N ALA A 40 -1.92 -6.88 -0.28
CA ALA A 40 -1.66 -5.59 -0.92
C ALA A 40 -0.33 -5.54 -1.69
N LYS A 41 0.74 -6.16 -1.15
CA LYS A 41 2.02 -6.35 -1.87
C LYS A 41 1.84 -7.14 -3.16
N SER A 42 1.10 -8.25 -3.10
CA SER A 42 0.86 -9.12 -4.24
C SER A 42 0.01 -8.42 -5.31
N ASN A 43 -1.03 -7.71 -4.88
CA ASN A 43 -1.90 -6.88 -5.69
C ASN A 43 -1.13 -5.75 -6.40
N PHE A 44 -0.24 -5.05 -5.67
CA PHE A 44 0.58 -4.00 -6.24
C PHE A 44 1.51 -4.54 -7.34
N LEU A 45 2.10 -5.73 -7.15
CA LEU A 45 2.90 -6.38 -8.19
C LEU A 45 2.07 -6.79 -9.41
N GLN A 46 0.80 -7.15 -9.23
CA GLN A 46 -0.06 -7.62 -10.31
C GLN A 46 -0.67 -6.48 -11.13
N PHE A 47 -1.11 -5.39 -10.48
CA PHE A 47 -1.84 -4.32 -11.15
C PHE A 47 -1.42 -2.90 -10.74
N GLY A 48 -0.59 -2.71 -9.71
CA GLY A 48 -0.06 -1.39 -9.35
C GLY A 48 -0.84 -0.64 -8.26
N ALA A 49 -1.78 -1.29 -7.56
CA ALA A 49 -2.49 -0.75 -6.40
C ALA A 49 -2.67 -1.82 -5.32
N CYS A 50 -3.07 -1.44 -4.11
CA CYS A 50 -3.38 -2.37 -3.02
C CYS A 50 -4.66 -3.16 -3.31
N GLU A 51 -5.63 -2.54 -3.99
CA GLU A 51 -6.90 -3.11 -4.43
C GLU A 51 -7.18 -2.62 -5.86
N LYS A 52 -7.82 -3.45 -6.69
CA LYS A 52 -7.95 -3.20 -8.14
C LYS A 52 -8.78 -1.95 -8.41
N GLU A 53 -9.79 -1.72 -7.59
CA GLU A 53 -10.70 -0.59 -7.64
C GLU A 53 -9.99 0.74 -7.33
N MET A 54 -8.87 0.70 -6.60
CA MET A 54 -8.09 1.88 -6.22
C MET A 54 -7.15 2.38 -7.31
N LEU A 55 -7.06 1.68 -8.45
CA LEU A 55 -6.22 2.10 -9.58
C LEU A 55 -6.53 3.49 -10.10
N CYS A 56 -7.76 3.97 -9.96
CA CYS A 56 -8.13 5.32 -10.35
C CYS A 56 -7.56 6.42 -9.44
N HIS A 57 -7.00 6.05 -8.27
CA HIS A 57 -6.45 6.97 -7.28
C HIS A 57 -4.92 6.92 -7.16
N VAL A 58 -4.26 5.95 -7.81
CA VAL A 58 -2.79 5.83 -7.75
C VAL A 58 -2.10 6.73 -8.77
N ARG A 59 -0.89 7.18 -8.43
CA ARG A 59 0.04 7.82 -9.36
C ARG A 59 1.32 6.99 -9.54
N PRO A 60 2.07 7.19 -10.63
CA PRO A 60 3.41 6.63 -10.75
C PRO A 60 4.33 7.05 -9.58
N PRO A 61 5.30 6.20 -9.19
CA PRO A 61 6.28 6.55 -8.16
C PRO A 61 7.20 7.69 -8.62
N GLU A 62 7.50 8.60 -7.71
CA GLU A 62 8.53 9.63 -7.86
C GLU A 62 9.94 9.03 -7.73
N ASN A 63 10.97 9.80 -8.10
CA ASN A 63 12.34 9.30 -8.18
C ASN A 63 12.91 8.80 -6.84
N ASP A 64 12.49 9.39 -5.74
CA ASP A 64 12.85 9.03 -4.37
C ASP A 64 12.05 7.84 -3.81
N GLU A 65 10.87 7.56 -4.37
CA GLU A 65 10.01 6.41 -4.04
C GLU A 65 10.42 5.12 -4.77
N LYS A 66 11.11 5.23 -5.92
CA LYS A 66 11.57 4.12 -6.78
C LYS A 66 12.50 3.09 -6.13
N LYS A 67 12.78 3.16 -4.83
CA LYS A 67 13.59 2.16 -4.12
C LYS A 67 12.81 0.86 -3.92
N MET A 68 12.95 -0.03 -4.89
CA MET A 68 12.93 -1.48 -4.71
C MET A 68 14.39 -1.96 -4.84
N SER A 69 15.02 -2.20 -3.70
CA SER A 69 16.20 -3.06 -3.57
C SER A 69 15.81 -4.20 -2.65
#